data_AF-A0A2H0SVV9-F1
#
_entry.id   AF-A0A2H0SVV9-F1
#
_cell.length_a   1.000
_cell.length_b   1.000
_cell.length_c   1.000
_cell.angle_alpha   90.00
_cell.angle_beta   90.00
_cell.angle_gamma   90.00
#
_symmetry.space_group_name_H-M   'P 1'
#
loop_
_entity.id
_entity.type
_entity.pdbx_description
1 polymer ?
#
loop_
_entity_poly.entity_id
_entity_poly.type
_entity_poly.pdbx_seq_one_letter_code
_entity_poly.pdbx_strand_id
1 'polypeptide(L)' 'MPTIRHYIKERLIRPTTRSQGGFMLFVPELVKRIENIKRLQEEDNLSLEEIRRELH' A
#
# COMPACT_ATOMS: atom_id res chain seq x y z
N MET A 1 1.76 -13.36 2.08
CA MET A 1 1.65 -11.87 2.08
C MET A 1 2.99 -11.16 1.77
N PRO A 2 3.46 -11.18 0.51
CA PRO A 2 4.62 -10.38 0.08
C PRO A 2 4.25 -8.94 -0.35
N THR A 3 3.10 -8.76 -0.98
CA THR A 3 2.69 -7.50 -1.65
C THR A 3 2.55 -6.31 -0.69
N ILE A 4 1.83 -6.46 0.43
CA ILE A 4 1.66 -5.38 1.42
C ILE A 4 3.01 -4.98 2.04
N ARG A 5 3.88 -5.95 2.34
CA ARG A 5 5.23 -5.66 2.86
C ARG A 5 6.08 -4.92 1.84
N HIS A 6 5.94 -5.27 0.55
CA HIS A 6 6.63 -4.56 -0.52
C HIS A 6 6.14 -3.12 -0.63
N TYR A 7 4.83 -2.87 -0.61
CA TYR A 7 4.28 -1.50 -0.62
C TYR A 7 4.74 -0.67 0.59
N ILE A 8 4.89 -1.29 1.77
CA ILE A 8 5.46 -0.63 2.95
C ILE A 8 6.93 -0.28 2.72
N LYS A 9 7.73 -1.19 2.13
CA LYS A 9 9.14 -0.97 1.82
C LYS A 9 9.32 0.16 0.81
N GLU A 10 8.49 0.20 -0.23
CA GLU A 10 8.46 1.27 -1.25
C GLU A 10 7.79 2.56 -0.75
N ARG A 11 7.41 2.61 0.54
CA ARG A 11 6.78 3.76 1.22
C ARG A 11 5.45 4.20 0.59
N LEU A 12 4.81 3.34 -0.19
CA LEU A 12 3.48 3.56 -0.80
C LEU A 12 2.36 3.57 0.24
N ILE A 13 2.53 2.78 1.30
CA ILE A 13 1.61 2.70 2.44
C ILE A 13 2.40 2.66 3.74
N ARG A 14 1.81 3.16 4.84
CA ARG A 14 2.39 3.04 6.18
C ARG A 14 1.34 2.50 7.15
N PRO A 15 1.62 1.40 7.87
CA PRO A 15 0.70 0.91 8.90
C PRO A 15 0.54 1.95 9.99
N THR A 16 -0.68 2.10 10.50
CA THR A 16 -1.01 3.11 11.52
C THR A 16 -0.37 2.77 12.85
N THR A 17 -0.36 1.49 13.22
CA THR A 17 0.29 1.00 14.43
C THR A 17 0.51 -0.51 14.34
N ARG A 18 1.17 -1.10 15.34
CA ARG A 18 1.22 -2.54 15.56
C ARG A 18 0.38 -2.90 16.78
N SER A 19 -0.37 -3.98 16.70
CA SER A 19 -1.04 -4.54 17.88
C SER A 19 -0.01 -5.14 18.84
N GLN A 20 -0.43 -5.41 20.09
CA GLN A 20 0.44 -6.05 21.10
C GLN A 20 0.97 -7.42 20.65
N GLY A 21 0.24 -8.13 19.77
CA GLY A 21 0.67 -9.39 19.17
C GLY A 21 1.57 -9.24 17.93
N GLY A 22 2.00 -8.03 17.58
CA GLY A 22 2.89 -7.76 16.44
C GLY A 22 2.20 -7.67 15.08
N PHE A 23 0.86 -7.66 15.04
CA PHE A 23 0.11 -7.50 13.78
C PHE A 23 0.10 -6.04 13.34
N MET A 24 0.27 -5.79 12.04
CA MET A 24 0.12 -4.45 11.48
C MET A 24 -1.36 -4.08 11.42
N LEU A 25 -1.71 -2.94 12.01
CA LEU A 25 -3.05 -2.39 11.97
C LEU A 25 -3.13 -1.28 10.93
N PHE A 26 -4.21 -1.31 10.15
CA PHE A 26 -4.46 -0.41 9.04
C PHE A 26 -5.81 0.27 9.26
N VAL A 27 -5.85 1.59 9.11
CA VAL A 27 -7.11 2.34 9.09
C VAL A 27 -7.84 2.14 7.75
N PRO A 28 -9.17 2.30 7.69
CA PRO A 28 -9.95 2.12 6.46
C PRO A 28 -9.46 2.94 5.25
N GLU A 29 -8.95 4.14 5.49
CA GLU A 29 -8.36 5.00 4.45
C GLU A 29 -7.16 4.35 3.77
N LEU A 30 -6.36 3.59 4.52
CA LEU A 30 -5.21 2.89 3.99
C LEU A 30 -5.64 1.68 3.14
N VAL A 31 -6.76 1.05 3.48
CA VAL A 31 -7.34 -0.03 2.67
C VAL A 31 -7.75 0.52 1.30
N LYS A 32 -8.45 1.66 1.26
CA LYS A 32 -8.79 2.34 -0.01
C LYS A 32 -7.56 2.69 -0.83
N ARG A 33 -6.47 3.12 -0.18
CA ARG A 33 -5.20 3.41 -0.86
C ARG A 33 -4.59 2.14 -1.48
N ILE A 34 -4.66 1.00 -0.80
CA ILE A 34 -4.20 -0.29 -1.34
C ILE A 34 -5.05 -0.73 -2.54
N GLU A 35 -6.37 -0.54 -2.47
CA GLU A 35 -7.28 -0.82 -3.59
C GLU A 35 -6.95 0.05 -4.81
N ASN A 36 -6.69 1.34 -4.62
CA ASN A 36 -6.25 2.23 -5.69
C ASN A 36 -4.91 1.80 -6.30
N ILE A 37 -3.92 1.45 -5.48
CA ILE A 37 -2.62 0.94 -5.97
C ILE A 37 -2.83 -0.30 -6.83
N LYS A 38 -3.67 -1.24 -6.38
CA LYS A 38 -3.99 -2.44 -7.15
C LYS A 38 -4.65 -2.10 -8.48
N ARG A 39 -5.63 -1.21 -8.48
CA ARG A 39 -6.32 -0.76 -9.69
C ARG A 39 -5.34 -0.16 -10.71
N LEU A 40 -4.44 0.72 -10.28
CA LEU A 40 -3.40 1.32 -11.13
C LEU A 40 -2.43 0.27 -11.70
N GLN A 41 -2.14 -0.80 -10.96
CA GLN A 41 -1.31 -1.90 -11.47
C GLN A 41 -2.05 -2.78 -12.49
N GLU A 42 -3.33 -3.06 -12.25
CA GLU A 42 -4.12 -4.00 -13.07
C GLU A 42 -4.72 -3.34 -14.32
N GLU A 43 -5.22 -2.10 -14.21
CA GLU A 43 -5.86 -1.37 -15.29
C GLU A 43 -4.84 -0.59 -16.12
N ASP A 44 -3.95 0.14 -15.47
CA ASP A 44 -3.03 1.08 -16.14
C ASP A 44 -1.62 0.49 -16.37
N ASN A 45 -1.38 -0.76 -15.93
CA ASN A 45 -0.07 -1.45 -15.99
C ASN A 45 1.09 -0.62 -15.40
N LEU A 46 0.79 0.28 -14.46
CA LEU A 46 1.79 1.17 -13.89
C LEU A 46 2.73 0.40 -12.98
N SER A 47 4.02 0.72 -13.09
CA SER A 47 5.04 0.27 -12.16
C SER A 47 4.86 0.94 -10.79
N LEU A 48 5.44 0.33 -9.74
CA LEU A 48 5.35 0.88 -8.39
C LEU A 48 6.00 2.27 -8.26
N GLU A 49 7.02 2.56 -9.09
CA GLU A 49 7.62 3.89 -9.15
C GLU A 49 6.71 4.94 -9.76
N GLU A 50 5.93 4.57 -10.79
CA GLU A 50 4.96 5.48 -11.41
C GLU A 50 3.78 5.73 -10.48
N ILE A 51 3.27 4.68 -9.84
CA ILE A 51 2.22 4.79 -8.82
C ILE A 51 2.69 5.66 -7.65
N ARG A 52 3.97 5.57 -7.26
CA ARG A 52 4.54 6.44 -6.23
C ARG A 52 4.50 7.91 -6.63
N ARG A 53 4.70 8.22 -7.92
CA ARG A 53 4.63 9.60 -8.44
C ARG A 53 3.19 10.12 -8.53
N GLU A 54 2.22 9.27 -8.88
CA GLU A 54 0.82 9.70 -8.94
C GLU A 54 0.16 9.88 -7.57
N LEU A 55 0.62 9.15 -6.55
CA LEU A 55 0.07 9.21 -5.20
C LEU A 55 0.77 10.24 -4.28
N HIS A 56 1.64 11.09 -4.83
CA HIS A 56 2.41 12.13 -4.13
C HIS A 56 2.13 13.52 -4.70
#